data_AF-A0A3D1TYC0-F1
#
_entry.id   AF-A0A3D1TYC0-F1
#
_cell.length_a   1.000
_cell.length_b   1.000
_cell.length_c   1.000
_cell.angle_alpha   90.00
_cell.angle_beta   90.00
_cell.angle_gamma   90.00
#
_symmetry.space_group_name_H-M   'P 1'
#
loop_
_entity.id
_entity.type
_entity.pdbx_description
1 polymer ?
#
loop_
_entity_poly.entity_id
_entity_poly.type
_entity_poly.pdbx_seq_one_letter_code
_entity_poly.pdbx_strand_id
1 'polypeptide(L)'
;MGVCRCPIPADRQAKRYAGYVEGLATRGIRLDPELVRFDLHGIGAAERATLELLALPHPPTAVFTGQNLVTIGAVRALKQMQAQHRVA
;
A
#
# COMPACT_ATOMS: atom_id res chain seq x y z
N MET A 1 -8.12 0.67 24.20
CA MET A 1 -7.54 -0.64 24.56
C MET A 1 -8.41 -1.69 23.88
N GLY A 2 -7.91 -2.33 22.81
CA GLY A 2 -8.67 -3.30 22.02
C GLY A 2 -7.75 -4.44 21.61
N VAL A 3 -8.01 -5.64 22.13
CA VAL A 3 -7.24 -6.86 21.89
C VAL A 3 -7.72 -7.52 20.60
N CYS A 4 -6.85 -7.66 19.61
CA CYS A 4 -7.06 -8.56 18.47
C CYS A 4 -6.21 -9.81 18.70
N ARG A 5 -6.86 -10.89 19.17
CA ARG A 5 -6.25 -12.21 19.36
C ARG A 5 -6.06 -12.91 18.00
N CYS A 6 -4.86 -13.44 17.76
CA CYS A 6 -4.60 -14.41 16.69
C CYS A 6 -4.97 -15.84 17.12
N PRO A 7 -5.38 -16.68 16.16
CA PRO A 7 -4.57 -17.85 15.82
C PRO A 7 -4.40 -18.00 14.29
N ILE A 8 -3.19 -18.35 13.84
CA ILE A 8 -2.78 -18.46 12.41
C ILE A 8 -3.27 -19.78 11.75
N PRO A 9 -3.45 -19.86 10.40
CA PRO A 9 -2.77 -19.07 9.37
C PRO A 9 -3.67 -18.52 8.23
N ALA A 10 -3.84 -17.18 8.19
CA ALA A 10 -4.28 -16.43 6.99
C ALA A 10 -3.41 -15.15 6.76
N ASP A 11 -2.28 -15.05 7.46
CA ASP A 11 -1.81 -13.77 8.01
C ASP A 11 -0.72 -13.02 7.23
N ARG A 12 -0.38 -13.44 6.01
CA ARG A 12 0.79 -12.89 5.31
C ARG A 12 0.66 -11.39 5.06
N GLN A 13 -0.54 -10.92 4.71
CA GLN A 13 -0.80 -9.49 4.53
C GLN A 13 -0.81 -8.74 5.86
N ALA A 14 -1.38 -9.32 6.93
CA ALA A 14 -1.40 -8.71 8.26
C ALA A 14 0.00 -8.55 8.85
N LYS A 15 0.87 -9.56 8.71
CA LYS A 15 2.29 -9.47 9.10
C LYS A 15 3.06 -8.43 8.29
N ARG A 16 2.85 -8.38 6.96
CA ARG A 16 3.46 -7.35 6.09
C ARG A 16 3.01 -5.95 6.49
N TYR A 17 1.73 -5.76 6.79
CA TYR A 17 1.21 -4.49 7.25
C TYR A 17 1.76 -4.11 8.63
N ALA A 18 1.80 -5.04 9.60
CA ALA A 18 2.39 -4.80 10.90
C ALA A 18 3.86 -4.35 10.80
N GLY A 19 4.67 -5.04 9.98
CA GLY A 19 6.06 -4.64 9.73
C GLY A 19 6.20 -3.29 9.02
N TYR A 20 5.27 -2.94 8.12
CA TYR A 20 5.22 -1.61 7.50
C TYR A 20 4.95 -0.52 8.54
N VAL A 21 3.93 -0.71 9.40
CA VAL A 21 3.59 0.25 10.45
C VAL A 21 4.73 0.39 11.46
N GLU A 22 5.36 -0.71 11.86
CA GLU A 22 6.53 -0.71 12.74
C GLU A 22 7.73 0.02 12.09
N GLY A 23 8.00 -0.24 10.81
CA GLY A 23 9.04 0.44 10.04
C GLY A 23 8.81 1.95 9.91
N LEU A 24 7.56 2.39 9.77
CA LEU A 24 7.21 3.80 9.79
C LEU A 24 7.40 4.40 11.19
N ALA A 25 6.92 3.72 12.23
CA ALA A 25 7.00 4.16 13.61
C ALA A 25 8.45 4.34 14.08
N THR A 26 9.34 3.41 13.74
CA THR A 26 10.78 3.49 14.06
C THR A 26 11.47 4.70 13.41
N ARG A 27 10.92 5.24 12.32
CA ARG A 27 11.40 6.46 11.65
C ARG A 27 10.61 7.72 12.01
N GLY A 28 9.65 7.63 12.95
CA GLY A 28 8.79 8.73 13.35
C GLY A 28 7.80 9.20 12.28
N ILE A 29 7.58 8.39 11.22
CA ILE A 29 6.63 8.72 10.16
C ILE A 29 5.24 8.27 10.61
N ARG A 30 4.27 9.19 10.62
CA ARG A 30 2.88 8.83 10.91
C ARG A 30 2.28 8.10 9.72
N LEU A 31 1.63 6.99 10.01
CA LEU A 31 0.78 6.32 9.03
C LEU A 31 -0.41 7.22 8.72
N ASP A 32 -0.61 7.50 7.43
CA ASP A 32 -1.84 8.10 6.94
C ASP A 32 -2.79 6.99 6.44
N PRO A 33 -3.92 6.74 7.12
CA PRO A 33 -4.88 5.72 6.69
C PRO A 33 -5.46 6.00 5.29
N GLU A 34 -5.50 7.27 4.85
CA GLU A 34 -6.00 7.64 3.53
C GLU A 34 -5.07 7.18 2.40
N LEU A 35 -3.82 6.87 2.72
CA LEU A 35 -2.85 6.30 1.78
C LEU A 35 -2.83 4.77 1.76
N VAL A 36 -3.58 4.11 2.65
CA VAL A 36 -3.59 2.65 2.76
C VAL A 36 -4.76 2.06 1.99
N ARG A 37 -4.50 1.07 1.14
CA ARG A 37 -5.53 0.30 0.43
C ARG A 37 -5.40 -1.18 0.74
N PHE A 38 -6.49 -1.79 1.13
CA PHE A 38 -6.60 -3.22 1.43
C PHE A 38 -7.56 -3.91 0.47
N ASP A 39 -7.58 -5.24 0.52
CA ASP A 39 -8.56 -6.08 -0.18
C ASP A 39 -8.56 -5.93 -1.71
N LEU A 40 -7.38 -5.65 -2.27
CA LEU A 40 -7.18 -5.50 -3.71
C LEU A 40 -7.09 -6.88 -4.37
N HIS A 41 -8.09 -7.19 -5.20
CA HIS A 41 -8.20 -8.47 -5.90
C HIS A 41 -7.82 -8.31 -7.37
N GLY A 42 -6.61 -8.79 -7.71
CA GLY A 42 -6.09 -8.79 -9.08
C GLY A 42 -5.46 -7.47 -9.54
N ILE A 43 -4.90 -7.50 -10.75
CA ILE A 43 -4.09 -6.41 -11.30
C ILE A 43 -4.93 -5.14 -11.54
N GLY A 44 -6.12 -5.28 -12.13
CA GLY A 44 -6.97 -4.13 -12.46
C GLY A 44 -7.50 -3.38 -11.23
N ALA A 45 -7.78 -4.09 -10.13
CA ALA A 45 -8.15 -3.45 -8.87
C ALA A 45 -6.99 -2.66 -8.28
N ALA A 46 -5.77 -3.23 -8.32
CA ALA A 46 -4.57 -2.56 -7.84
C ALA A 46 -4.18 -1.33 -8.67
N GLU A 47 -4.36 -1.41 -9.99
CA GLU A 47 -4.13 -0.29 -10.90
C GLU A 47 -5.07 0.88 -10.59
N ARG A 48 -6.38 0.65 -10.48
CA ARG A 48 -7.35 1.69 -10.10
C ARG A 48 -7.04 2.30 -8.74
N ALA A 49 -6.78 1.47 -7.73
CA ALA A 49 -6.46 1.95 -6.39
C ALA A 49 -5.18 2.81 -6.37
N THR A 50 -4.19 2.47 -7.20
CA THR A 50 -2.96 3.27 -7.33
C THR A 50 -3.22 4.58 -8.06
N LEU A 51 -4.05 4.58 -9.10
CA LEU A 51 -4.46 5.82 -9.79
C LEU A 51 -5.23 6.75 -8.86
N GLU A 52 -6.13 6.21 -8.03
CA GLU A 52 -6.87 6.99 -7.01
C GLU A 52 -5.91 7.63 -6.00
N LEU A 53 -4.89 6.90 -5.53
CA LEU A 53 -3.87 7.43 -4.63
C LEU A 53 -3.04 8.55 -5.28
N LEU A 54 -2.68 8.39 -6.56
CA LEU A 54 -1.91 9.40 -7.30
C LEU A 54 -2.74 10.64 -7.66
N ALA A 55 -4.08 10.52 -7.66
CA ALA A 55 -5.00 11.63 -7.90
C ALA A 55 -5.34 12.44 -6.64
N LEU A 56 -4.85 12.03 -5.46
CA LEU A 56 -5.05 12.78 -4.22
C LEU A 56 -4.38 14.18 -4.30
N PRO A 57 -4.89 15.19 -3.58
CA PRO A 57 -4.26 16.51 -3.52
C PRO A 57 -2.80 16.47 -3.06
N HIS A 58 -2.47 15.51 -2.19
CA HIS A 58 -1.11 15.21 -1.74
C HIS A 58 -0.77 13.77 -2.14
N PRO A 59 -0.29 13.54 -3.39
CA PRO A 59 -0.02 12.19 -3.86
C PRO A 59 1.15 11.57 -3.08
N PRO A 60 1.17 10.24 -2.89
CA PRO A 60 2.25 9.57 -2.18
C PRO A 60 3.58 9.68 -2.91
N THR A 61 4.67 9.85 -2.16
CA THR A 61 6.04 9.91 -2.70
C THR A 61 6.72 8.54 -2.82
N ALA A 62 6.12 7.50 -2.23
CA ALA A 62 6.57 6.12 -2.33
C ALA A 62 5.37 5.17 -2.20
N VAL A 63 5.41 4.03 -2.89
CA VAL A 63 4.32 3.03 -2.85
C VAL A 63 4.86 1.68 -2.41
N PHE A 64 4.39 1.20 -1.27
CA PHE A 64 4.69 -0.15 -0.79
C PHE A 64 3.59 -1.13 -1.18
N THR A 65 3.94 -2.26 -1.80
CA THR A 65 2.97 -3.26 -2.24
C THR A 65 3.15 -4.58 -1.50
N GLY A 66 2.05 -5.09 -0.95
CA GLY A 66 2.04 -6.30 -0.13
C GLY A 66 1.95 -7.61 -0.91
N GLN A 67 1.81 -7.60 -2.24
CA GLN A 67 1.68 -8.79 -3.08
C GLN A 67 2.05 -8.51 -4.55
N ASN A 68 2.60 -9.49 -5.27
CA ASN A 68 3.12 -9.34 -6.64
C ASN A 68 2.06 -8.81 -7.63
N LEU A 69 0.81 -9.28 -7.54
CA LEU A 69 -0.27 -8.83 -8.41
C LEU A 69 -0.58 -7.34 -8.20
N VAL A 70 -0.51 -6.87 -6.94
CA VAL A 70 -0.66 -5.45 -6.62
C VAL A 70 0.52 -4.65 -7.13
N THR A 71 1.75 -5.18 -7.03
CA THR A 71 2.94 -4.55 -7.62
C THR A 71 2.78 -4.32 -9.11
N ILE A 72 2.29 -5.31 -9.86
CA ILE A 72 2.07 -5.17 -11.31
C ILE A 72 1.04 -4.07 -11.61
N GLY A 73 -0.08 -4.04 -10.89
CA GLY A 73 -1.10 -3.00 -11.05
C GLY A 73 -0.58 -1.60 -10.70
N ALA A 74 0.20 -1.49 -9.62
CA ALA A 74 0.80 -0.23 -9.20
C ALA A 74 1.82 0.30 -10.23
N VAL A 75 2.69 -0.57 -10.77
CA VAL A 75 3.65 -0.18 -11.81
C VAL A 75 2.95 0.27 -13.10
N ARG A 76 1.83 -0.37 -13.47
CA ARG A 76 1.02 0.05 -14.62
C ARG A 76 0.44 1.46 -14.42
N ALA A 77 -0.16 1.70 -13.26
CA ALA A 77 -0.69 3.02 -12.90
C ALA A 77 0.39 4.10 -12.88
N LEU A 78 1.56 3.81 -12.28
CA LEU A 78 2.70 4.73 -12.26
C LEU A 78 3.19 5.10 -13.67
N LYS A 79 3.28 4.11 -14.56
CA LYS A 79 3.64 4.33 -15.97
C LYS A 79 2.59 5.17 -16.70
N GLN A 80 1.31 4.90 -16.49
CA GLN A 80 0.22 5.65 -17.10
C GLN A 80 0.24 7.13 -16.69
N MET A 81 0.60 7.41 -15.43
CA MET A 81 0.72 8.77 -14.91
C MET A 81 2.08 9.43 -15.17
N GLN A 82 3.01 8.73 -15.85
CA GLN A 82 4.42 9.12 -15.99
C GLN A 82 5.10 9.44 -14.64
N ALA A 83 4.57 8.88 -13.55
CA ALA A 83 4.97 9.15 -12.18
C ALA A 83 6.09 8.22 -11.71
N GLN A 84 6.57 7.29 -12.55
CA GLN A 84 7.64 6.34 -12.19
C GLN A 84 8.97 7.01 -11.80
N HIS A 85 9.17 8.29 -12.14
CA HIS A 85 10.36 9.06 -11.75
C HIS A 85 10.13 9.94 -10.51
N ARG A 86 8.87 10.04 -10.04
CA ARG A 86 8.46 10.85 -8.89
C ARG A 86 8.17 10.02 -7.64
N VAL A 87 7.88 8.74 -7.83
CA VAL A 87 7.51 7.79 -6.76
C VAL A 87 8.61 6.74 -6.64
N ALA A 88 9.16 6.59 -5.43
CA ALA A 88 10.19 5.59 -5.10
C ALA A 88 9.57 4.22 -4.74
#